data_AF-A0A3M1JA74-F1
#
_entry.id   AF-A0A3M1JA74-F1
#
_cell.length_a   1.000
_cell.length_b   1.000
_cell.length_c   1.000
_cell.angle_alpha   90.00
_cell.angle_beta   90.00
_cell.angle_gamma   90.00
#
_symmetry.space_group_name_H-M   'P 1'
#
loop_
_entity.id
_entity.type
_entity.pdbx_description
1 polymer ?
#
loop_
_entity_poly.entity_id
_entity_poly.type
_entity_poly.pdbx_seq_one_letter_code
_entity_poly.pdbx_strand_id
1 'polypeptide(L)'
;PTPPPSTDPPVVLPPLPTEQGLEVGIDLTVLNGIKTGIDNGEYDRPCTEAEHNRTQWHLLVDPVNKCHYDHQHGDDPNFVNDIFGEPGAWFGAPGQSVSYPWQTFKATTADQPNDEFVAAGQMENDLKHEGYGWVVRRNQPCPKGNCTTDFRLQYHGIFGAHGAVTRYHSFSFEARVCADANDPASCGIIRRGGWADYGRLFTTDQVSCLHNVPANFISLPADTLFRPIERPEARDEIRCHPILNPAPPYPSAKPLAEWWAHGAVDTRWQLRSFDPLGNINPDNPNQWHTFCQPGDSNCHFNQSKMTAWIGYTLPVPEFHNGARLDTNHDGRTEYSAFSTRWGRRNDACTQAGLDCVPTIFENVPLNLYPDSSGVFKEARFSHTICESCQPVDYDLSPPGQAWNTWVFKYVNQ
;
A
#
# COMPACT_ATOMS: atom_id res chain seq x y z
N PRO A 1 16.34 -16.25 23.30
CA PRO A 1 15.48 -15.58 24.30
C PRO A 1 14.24 -15.02 23.61
N THR A 2 13.11 -15.69 23.79
CA THR A 2 11.80 -15.19 23.34
C THR A 2 11.47 -13.91 24.10
N PRO A 3 11.02 -12.84 23.43
CA PRO A 3 10.51 -11.68 24.13
C PRO A 3 9.26 -12.09 24.95
N PRO A 4 9.02 -11.45 26.10
CA PRO A 4 7.78 -11.68 26.84
C PRO A 4 6.59 -11.29 25.95
N PRO A 5 5.47 -12.03 26.02
CA PRO A 5 4.25 -11.63 25.32
C PRO A 5 3.86 -10.24 25.80
N SER A 6 3.63 -9.32 24.86
CA SER A 6 2.98 -8.04 25.14
C SER A 6 1.63 -8.34 25.77
N THR A 7 1.42 -7.88 27.00
CA THR A 7 0.17 -8.02 27.75
C THR A 7 -0.80 -6.87 27.48
N ASP A 8 -0.43 -5.93 26.61
CA ASP A 8 -1.28 -4.79 26.34
C ASP A 8 -2.30 -5.16 25.25
N PRO A 9 -3.61 -5.09 25.55
CA PRO A 9 -4.61 -5.33 24.53
C PRO A 9 -4.42 -4.29 23.42
N PRO A 10 -4.59 -4.66 22.14
CA PRO A 10 -4.61 -3.69 21.07
C PRO A 10 -5.62 -2.59 21.42
N VAL A 11 -5.29 -1.33 21.14
CA VAL A 11 -6.23 -0.22 21.30
C VAL A 11 -7.39 -0.47 20.33
N VAL A 12 -8.45 -1.11 20.82
CA VAL A 12 -9.69 -1.30 20.07
C VAL A 12 -10.43 0.02 20.13
N LEU A 13 -10.28 0.82 19.06
CA LEU A 13 -11.08 2.03 18.88
C LEU A 13 -12.57 1.67 18.80
N PRO A 14 -13.47 2.52 19.35
CA PRO A 14 -14.92 2.29 19.29
C PRO A 14 -15.42 2.17 17.84
N PRO A 15 -16.61 1.55 17.60
CA PRO A 15 -17.17 1.42 16.26
C PRO A 15 -17.30 2.79 15.59
N LEU A 16 -16.70 2.90 14.41
CA LEU A 16 -16.45 4.16 13.73
C LEU A 16 -17.74 4.77 13.15
N PRO A 17 -17.97 6.08 13.32
CA PRO A 17 -19.05 6.79 12.64
C PRO A 17 -18.92 6.65 11.12
N THR A 18 -20.03 6.40 10.43
CA THR A 18 -20.13 6.27 8.97
C THR A 18 -19.85 7.57 8.19
N GLU A 19 -19.43 8.65 8.86
CA GLU A 19 -19.40 10.02 8.32
C GLU A 19 -18.01 10.69 8.36
N GLN A 20 -16.92 9.92 8.50
CA GLN A 20 -15.58 10.50 8.62
C GLN A 20 -14.96 11.00 7.28
N GLY A 21 -15.72 10.98 6.19
CA GLY A 21 -15.32 11.48 4.88
C GLY A 21 -14.86 10.38 3.92
N LEU A 22 -14.95 10.66 2.61
CA LEU A 22 -14.35 9.83 1.57
C LEU A 22 -12.82 10.05 1.57
N GLU A 23 -12.07 9.03 1.16
CA GLU A 23 -10.59 9.06 1.13
C GLU A 23 -9.90 9.16 2.51
N VAL A 24 -10.60 8.76 3.58
CA VAL A 24 -10.08 8.74 4.95
C VAL A 24 -10.11 7.31 5.49
N GLY A 25 -8.97 6.84 6.03
CA GLY A 25 -8.82 5.51 6.61
C GLY A 25 -8.36 5.54 8.07
N ILE A 26 -8.74 6.57 8.82
CA ILE A 26 -8.41 6.72 10.25
C ILE A 26 -9.52 7.45 10.99
N ASP A 27 -9.65 7.21 12.30
CA ASP A 27 -10.57 7.97 13.15
C ASP A 27 -10.14 9.45 13.26
N LEU A 28 -10.81 10.35 12.55
CA LEU A 28 -10.52 11.80 12.59
C LEU A 28 -10.75 12.41 13.97
N THR A 29 -11.68 11.89 14.76
CA THR A 29 -11.93 12.39 16.12
C THR A 29 -10.73 12.10 17.01
N VAL A 30 -10.21 10.86 16.93
CA VAL A 30 -9.01 10.44 17.65
C VAL A 30 -7.79 11.22 17.16
N LEU A 31 -7.60 11.34 15.83
CA LEU A 31 -6.48 12.06 15.25
C LEU A 31 -6.46 13.55 15.66
N ASN A 32 -7.62 14.21 15.69
CA ASN A 32 -7.71 15.60 16.13
C ASN A 32 -7.46 15.77 17.64
N GLY A 33 -7.86 14.78 18.46
CA GLY A 33 -7.50 14.73 19.87
C GLY A 33 -5.98 14.61 20.06
N ILE A 34 -5.32 13.78 19.24
CA ILE A 34 -3.86 13.64 19.24
C ILE A 34 -3.17 14.95 18.86
N LYS A 35 -3.62 15.64 17.82
CA LYS A 35 -3.10 16.97 17.42
C LYS A 35 -3.17 17.97 18.57
N THR A 36 -4.27 17.97 19.32
CA THR A 36 -4.41 18.83 20.50
C THR A 36 -3.37 18.50 21.58
N GLY A 37 -3.08 17.21 21.81
CA GLY A 37 -2.02 16.81 22.75
C GLY A 37 -0.61 17.18 22.26
N ILE A 38 -0.37 17.14 20.95
CA ILE A 38 0.88 17.62 20.33
C ILE A 38 1.07 19.11 20.58
N ASP A 39 0.02 19.92 20.38
CA ASP A 39 0.07 21.37 20.64
C ASP A 39 0.36 21.70 22.12
N ASN A 40 0.04 20.77 23.03
CA ASN A 40 0.32 20.88 24.47
C ASN A 40 1.72 20.35 24.87
N GLY A 41 2.52 19.85 23.91
CA GLY A 41 3.85 19.29 24.17
C GLY A 41 3.83 17.89 24.80
N GLU A 42 2.70 17.17 24.76
CA GLU A 42 2.60 15.83 25.36
C GLU A 42 3.53 14.81 24.71
N TYR A 43 3.94 15.03 23.46
CA TYR A 43 4.69 14.07 22.64
C TYR A 43 6.10 14.53 22.30
N ASP A 44 6.66 15.55 22.96
CA ASP A 44 7.93 16.21 22.58
C ASP A 44 9.19 15.32 22.69
N ARG A 45 9.09 14.15 23.32
CA ARG A 45 10.22 13.20 23.42
C ARG A 45 10.15 12.15 22.32
N PRO A 46 11.30 11.69 21.79
CA PRO A 46 11.33 10.53 20.91
C PRO A 46 10.97 9.25 21.69
N CYS A 47 10.35 8.30 21.00
CA CYS A 47 10.14 6.95 21.51
C CYS A 47 11.45 6.17 21.57
N THR A 48 11.57 5.30 22.56
CA THR A 48 12.68 4.34 22.70
C THR A 48 12.44 3.10 21.84
N GLU A 49 13.49 2.32 21.59
CA GLU A 49 13.36 1.05 20.84
C GLU A 49 12.38 0.06 21.50
N ALA A 50 12.26 0.08 22.83
CA ALA A 50 11.31 -0.77 23.55
C ALA A 50 9.85 -0.34 23.38
N GLU A 51 9.61 0.93 23.02
CA GLU A 51 8.28 1.51 22.74
C GLU A 51 7.91 1.39 21.25
N HIS A 52 8.78 0.78 20.43
CA HIS A 52 8.56 0.60 18.98
C HIS A 52 8.44 -0.87 18.61
N ASN A 53 7.22 -1.32 18.36
CA ASN A 53 6.96 -2.67 17.87
C ASN A 53 6.90 -2.69 16.34
N ARG A 54 7.97 -3.20 15.71
CA ARG A 54 8.12 -3.25 14.25
C ARG A 54 7.12 -4.14 13.50
N THR A 55 6.27 -4.88 14.20
CA THR A 55 5.21 -5.69 13.55
C THR A 55 3.84 -5.03 13.64
N GLN A 56 3.74 -3.85 14.26
CA GLN A 56 2.48 -3.17 14.50
C GLN A 56 2.46 -1.76 13.92
N TRP A 57 1.28 -1.41 13.40
CA TRP A 57 1.01 -0.07 12.91
C TRP A 57 1.00 0.91 14.06
N HIS A 58 1.48 2.12 13.78
CA HIS A 58 1.41 3.26 14.68
C HIS A 58 1.29 4.56 13.87
N LEU A 59 0.79 5.59 14.55
CA LEU A 59 0.87 6.98 14.09
C LEU A 59 2.30 7.51 14.21
N LEU A 60 2.55 8.74 13.77
CA LEU A 60 3.82 9.42 14.07
C LEU A 60 4.07 9.59 15.59
N VAL A 61 3.04 9.41 16.42
CA VAL A 61 3.14 9.47 17.88
C VAL A 61 2.56 8.22 18.53
N ASP A 62 3.05 7.92 19.74
CA ASP A 62 2.52 6.91 20.62
C ASP A 62 1.58 7.55 21.66
N PRO A 63 0.25 7.38 21.54
CA PRO A 63 -0.72 7.94 22.48
C PRO A 63 -0.64 7.36 23.90
N VAL A 64 -0.07 6.16 24.07
CA VAL A 64 0.05 5.48 25.36
C VAL A 64 1.29 5.98 26.10
N ASN A 65 2.45 5.92 25.44
CA ASN A 65 3.72 6.29 26.05
C ASN A 65 4.01 7.80 26.00
N LYS A 66 3.22 8.57 25.23
CA LYS A 66 3.38 10.02 25.10
C LYS A 66 4.77 10.38 24.55
N CYS A 67 5.09 9.83 23.39
CA CYS A 67 6.32 10.07 22.62
C CYS A 67 6.05 10.11 21.11
N HIS A 68 7.04 10.51 20.32
CA HIS A 68 6.98 10.49 18.86
C HIS A 68 7.99 9.52 18.22
N TYR A 69 7.59 8.92 17.10
CA TYR A 69 8.44 8.12 16.23
C TYR A 69 9.09 9.02 15.17
N ASP A 70 10.04 8.46 14.42
CA ASP A 70 10.69 9.14 13.30
C ASP A 70 10.09 8.82 11.92
N HIS A 71 8.97 8.07 11.90
CA HIS A 71 8.22 7.67 10.72
C HIS A 71 6.76 7.38 11.06
N GLN A 72 5.95 7.17 10.01
CA GLN A 72 4.52 6.91 10.08
C GLN A 72 4.14 5.85 9.04
N HIS A 73 3.00 5.18 9.22
CA HIS A 73 2.54 4.09 8.36
C HIS A 73 1.21 4.37 7.64
N GLY A 74 0.77 5.62 7.57
CA GLY A 74 -0.42 6.07 6.85
C GLY A 74 -1.71 5.80 7.62
N ASP A 75 -2.73 5.37 6.87
CA ASP A 75 -4.05 5.02 7.41
C ASP A 75 -3.98 3.90 8.47
N ASP A 76 -4.98 3.84 9.37
CA ASP A 76 -5.08 2.79 10.37
C ASP A 76 -5.69 1.51 9.75
N PRO A 77 -4.94 0.39 9.62
CA PRO A 77 -5.48 -0.84 9.06
C PRO A 77 -6.63 -1.43 9.89
N ASN A 78 -6.77 -1.03 11.16
CA ASN A 78 -7.85 -1.45 12.04
C ASN A 78 -9.17 -0.73 11.78
N PHE A 79 -9.17 0.36 11.00
CA PHE A 79 -10.35 1.15 10.67
C PHE A 79 -11.47 0.36 9.96
N VAL A 80 -11.13 -0.80 9.41
CA VAL A 80 -12.02 -1.71 8.67
C VAL A 80 -12.03 -3.13 9.26
N ASN A 81 -11.67 -3.29 10.54
CA ASN A 81 -11.65 -4.61 11.19
C ASN A 81 -13.03 -5.28 11.27
N ASP A 82 -14.10 -4.50 11.30
CA ASP A 82 -15.47 -5.03 11.24
C ASP A 82 -15.81 -5.66 9.88
N ILE A 83 -15.01 -5.38 8.83
CA ILE A 83 -15.18 -5.94 7.49
C ILE A 83 -14.18 -7.07 7.24
N PHE A 84 -12.89 -6.83 7.50
CA PHE A 84 -11.82 -7.75 7.11
C PHE A 84 -11.30 -8.62 8.26
N GLY A 85 -11.66 -8.30 9.50
CA GLY A 85 -11.01 -8.83 10.69
C GLY A 85 -9.66 -8.17 10.97
N GLU A 86 -9.00 -8.65 12.01
CA GLU A 86 -7.69 -8.15 12.46
C GLU A 86 -6.63 -8.26 11.35
N PRO A 87 -5.74 -7.26 11.18
CA PRO A 87 -4.62 -7.35 10.25
C PRO A 87 -3.79 -8.61 10.49
N GLY A 88 -3.36 -9.23 9.40
CA GLY A 88 -2.52 -10.44 9.43
C GLY A 88 -3.23 -11.77 9.73
N ALA A 89 -4.48 -11.75 10.19
CA ALA A 89 -5.23 -12.98 10.48
C ALA A 89 -5.37 -13.89 9.26
N TRP A 90 -5.60 -13.32 8.06
CA TRP A 90 -5.82 -14.08 6.83
C TRP A 90 -4.58 -14.81 6.30
N PHE A 91 -3.39 -14.46 6.80
CA PHE A 91 -2.14 -15.18 6.52
C PHE A 91 -1.54 -15.86 7.75
N GLY A 92 -2.34 -16.05 8.81
CA GLY A 92 -1.95 -16.82 9.99
C GLY A 92 -1.09 -16.08 11.02
N ALA A 93 -1.02 -14.75 10.96
CA ALA A 93 -0.31 -13.92 11.93
C ALA A 93 -1.22 -12.79 12.45
N PRO A 94 -2.29 -13.12 13.21
CA PRO A 94 -3.21 -12.13 13.73
C PRO A 94 -2.48 -11.07 14.58
N GLY A 95 -2.79 -9.80 14.32
CA GLY A 95 -2.21 -8.65 15.01
C GLY A 95 -0.93 -8.11 14.36
N GLN A 96 -0.38 -8.82 13.37
CA GLN A 96 0.70 -8.29 12.54
C GLN A 96 0.13 -7.32 11.51
N SER A 97 0.22 -6.02 11.82
CA SER A 97 -0.26 -4.93 10.97
C SER A 97 0.85 -4.25 10.19
N VAL A 98 2.13 -4.56 10.45
CA VAL A 98 3.25 -4.17 9.59
C VAL A 98 3.98 -5.40 9.06
N SER A 99 4.26 -5.38 7.76
CA SER A 99 4.86 -6.47 6.98
C SER A 99 3.96 -7.70 6.79
N TYR A 100 4.38 -8.57 5.88
CA TYR A 100 3.73 -9.82 5.51
C TYR A 100 4.78 -10.89 5.15
N PRO A 101 4.42 -12.19 5.15
CA PRO A 101 5.35 -13.29 4.88
C PRO A 101 6.05 -13.25 3.51
N TRP A 102 5.46 -12.57 2.53
CA TRP A 102 6.03 -12.36 1.19
C TRP A 102 6.69 -10.99 1.02
N GLN A 103 7.17 -10.39 2.10
CA GLN A 103 7.96 -9.17 2.04
C GLN A 103 9.21 -9.35 1.16
N THR A 104 9.74 -8.23 0.71
CA THR A 104 10.91 -8.20 -0.15
C THR A 104 12.20 -8.42 0.66
N PHE A 105 13.32 -8.59 -0.02
CA PHE A 105 14.65 -8.70 0.56
C PHE A 105 15.69 -8.39 -0.52
N LYS A 106 16.98 -8.36 -0.16
CA LYS A 106 18.08 -8.09 -1.10
C LYS A 106 18.36 -9.29 -2.02
N ALA A 107 17.35 -9.69 -2.77
CA ALA A 107 17.44 -10.73 -3.78
C ALA A 107 18.34 -10.28 -4.94
N THR A 108 19.16 -11.20 -5.44
CA THR A 108 20.04 -11.04 -6.60
C THR A 108 19.47 -11.67 -7.86
N THR A 109 18.48 -12.56 -7.71
CA THR A 109 17.71 -13.17 -8.79
C THR A 109 16.23 -13.24 -8.40
N ALA A 110 15.34 -13.28 -9.40
CA ALA A 110 13.89 -13.28 -9.20
C ALA A 110 13.41 -14.47 -8.34
N ASP A 111 14.04 -15.63 -8.49
CA ASP A 111 13.61 -16.89 -7.88
C ASP A 111 14.45 -17.26 -6.64
N GLN A 112 15.22 -16.31 -6.08
CA GLN A 112 16.01 -16.54 -4.88
C GLN A 112 15.09 -16.89 -3.68
N PRO A 113 15.40 -17.93 -2.89
CA PRO A 113 14.72 -18.19 -1.61
C PRO A 113 15.16 -17.16 -0.55
N ASN A 114 14.39 -17.01 0.54
CA ASN A 114 14.69 -16.04 1.60
C ASN A 114 15.26 -16.64 2.89
N ASP A 115 15.43 -17.96 3.00
CA ASP A 115 15.78 -18.62 4.27
C ASP A 115 17.01 -17.99 4.96
N GLU A 116 18.06 -17.68 4.18
CA GLU A 116 19.28 -17.04 4.67
C GLU A 116 19.04 -15.63 5.22
N PHE A 117 18.15 -14.86 4.58
CA PHE A 117 17.82 -13.50 5.00
C PHE A 117 16.92 -13.48 6.23
N VAL A 118 15.97 -14.42 6.31
CA VAL A 118 15.16 -14.62 7.51
C VAL A 118 16.06 -14.96 8.69
N ALA A 119 16.97 -15.93 8.53
CA ALA A 119 17.89 -16.35 9.59
C ALA A 119 18.85 -15.22 10.04
N ALA A 120 19.20 -14.30 9.12
CA ALA A 120 20.08 -13.19 9.39
C ALA A 120 19.38 -11.92 9.92
N GLY A 121 18.04 -11.91 10.01
CA GLY A 121 17.29 -10.67 10.32
C GLY A 121 17.53 -9.59 9.26
N GLN A 122 17.49 -10.01 7.99
CA GLN A 122 17.74 -9.17 6.81
C GLN A 122 16.53 -9.13 5.88
N MET A 123 15.35 -9.45 6.42
CA MET A 123 14.12 -9.19 5.70
C MET A 123 13.85 -7.69 5.70
N GLU A 124 13.00 -7.26 4.78
CA GLU A 124 12.68 -5.85 4.61
C GLU A 124 12.19 -5.16 5.88
N ASN A 125 11.36 -5.82 6.68
CA ASN A 125 10.91 -5.28 7.97
C ASN A 125 12.03 -5.14 9.01
N ASP A 126 13.11 -5.92 8.89
CA ASP A 126 14.24 -5.81 9.81
C ASP A 126 15.12 -4.60 9.48
N LEU A 127 15.21 -4.26 8.19
CA LEU A 127 16.15 -3.28 7.66
C LEU A 127 15.53 -1.93 7.29
N LYS A 128 14.25 -1.91 6.90
CA LYS A 128 13.56 -0.79 6.24
C LYS A 128 12.09 -0.70 6.65
N HIS A 129 11.83 -0.95 7.93
CA HIS A 129 10.48 -1.00 8.49
C HIS A 129 9.64 0.25 8.16
N GLU A 130 10.24 1.44 8.20
CA GLU A 130 9.60 2.71 7.89
C GLU A 130 9.01 2.80 6.47
N GLY A 131 9.37 1.86 5.58
CA GLY A 131 8.90 1.83 4.19
C GLY A 131 7.56 1.16 3.97
N TYR A 132 6.98 0.58 5.03
CA TYR A 132 5.60 0.10 4.99
C TYR A 132 4.63 1.26 5.15
N GLY A 133 3.59 1.28 4.34
CA GLY A 133 2.48 2.21 4.52
C GLY A 133 1.15 1.59 4.14
N TRP A 134 0.09 2.13 4.73
CA TRP A 134 -1.28 1.71 4.53
C TRP A 134 -2.07 2.79 3.80
N VAL A 135 -2.90 2.33 2.88
CA VAL A 135 -4.05 3.08 2.38
C VAL A 135 -5.30 2.29 2.68
N VAL A 136 -6.22 2.88 3.45
CA VAL A 136 -7.45 2.23 3.91
C VAL A 136 -8.65 3.06 3.50
N ARG A 137 -9.62 2.45 2.84
CA ARG A 137 -10.83 3.13 2.38
C ARG A 137 -12.05 2.36 2.81
N ARG A 138 -13.09 3.10 3.19
CA ARG A 138 -14.38 2.59 3.61
C ARG A 138 -15.49 3.33 2.87
N ASN A 139 -16.60 2.64 2.60
CA ASN A 139 -17.82 3.23 2.03
C ASN A 139 -17.58 4.07 0.75
N GLN A 140 -16.70 3.61 -0.12
CA GLN A 140 -16.38 4.29 -1.37
C GLN A 140 -17.61 4.32 -2.29
N PRO A 141 -17.81 5.41 -3.07
CA PRO A 141 -19.00 5.56 -3.90
C PRO A 141 -19.14 4.45 -4.94
N CYS A 142 -20.37 3.97 -5.12
CA CYS A 142 -20.69 2.96 -6.12
C CYS A 142 -21.81 3.39 -7.09
N PRO A 143 -21.58 4.43 -7.92
CA PRO A 143 -22.64 5.01 -8.74
C PRO A 143 -23.12 4.12 -9.90
N LYS A 144 -22.33 3.10 -10.29
CA LYS A 144 -22.58 2.28 -11.49
C LYS A 144 -22.75 0.79 -11.19
N GLY A 145 -22.81 0.41 -9.91
CA GLY A 145 -22.67 -0.99 -9.50
C GLY A 145 -21.25 -1.52 -9.75
N ASN A 146 -20.98 -2.72 -9.25
CA ASN A 146 -19.70 -3.43 -9.44
C ASN A 146 -18.52 -2.59 -8.97
N CYS A 147 -18.47 -2.36 -7.66
CA CYS A 147 -17.49 -1.47 -7.07
C CYS A 147 -16.67 -2.13 -5.99
N THR A 148 -15.45 -1.65 -5.85
CA THR A 148 -14.67 -1.81 -4.62
C THR A 148 -15.17 -0.74 -3.64
N THR A 149 -15.91 -1.16 -2.62
CA THR A 149 -16.51 -0.24 -1.64
C THR A 149 -15.56 0.01 -0.47
N ASP A 150 -14.72 -0.97 -0.13
CA ASP A 150 -13.81 -0.89 0.99
C ASP A 150 -12.53 -1.66 0.65
N PHE A 151 -11.39 -1.17 1.11
CA PHE A 151 -10.14 -1.89 0.98
C PHE A 151 -9.14 -1.44 2.04
N ARG A 152 -8.17 -2.30 2.29
CA ARG A 152 -6.88 -1.89 2.86
C ARG A 152 -5.76 -2.45 2.01
N LEU A 153 -4.85 -1.57 1.62
CA LEU A 153 -3.64 -1.85 0.86
C LEU A 153 -2.45 -1.51 1.74
N GLN A 154 -1.66 -2.51 2.11
CA GLN A 154 -0.31 -2.26 2.59
C GLN A 154 0.64 -2.36 1.41
N TYR A 155 1.51 -1.37 1.25
CA TYR A 155 2.60 -1.44 0.29
C TYR A 155 3.93 -1.38 1.05
N HIS A 156 5.00 -1.82 0.36
CA HIS A 156 6.35 -1.45 0.73
C HIS A 156 7.05 -0.67 -0.38
N GLY A 157 7.61 0.48 0.00
CA GLY A 157 8.11 1.50 -0.92
C GLY A 157 9.57 1.91 -0.74
N ILE A 158 10.39 1.18 0.03
CA ILE A 158 11.80 1.58 0.26
C ILE A 158 12.75 0.47 -0.17
N PHE A 159 13.59 0.72 -1.15
CA PHE A 159 14.78 -0.08 -1.39
C PHE A 159 16.02 0.81 -1.29
N GLY A 160 16.28 1.28 -0.06
CA GLY A 160 17.19 2.39 0.20
C GLY A 160 16.56 3.73 -0.15
N ALA A 161 17.34 4.80 -0.03
CA ALA A 161 16.99 6.19 -0.33
C ALA A 161 16.16 6.36 -1.63
N HIS A 162 16.47 5.54 -2.64
CA HIS A 162 15.85 5.52 -3.95
C HIS A 162 14.41 5.00 -3.95
N GLY A 163 14.05 4.04 -3.10
CA GLY A 163 12.76 3.34 -3.22
C GLY A 163 11.58 4.30 -3.19
N ALA A 164 11.53 5.20 -2.21
CA ALA A 164 10.37 6.06 -2.04
C ALA A 164 10.15 7.06 -3.20
N VAL A 165 11.20 7.38 -3.95
CA VAL A 165 11.13 8.22 -5.16
C VAL A 165 11.07 7.42 -6.46
N THR A 166 11.40 6.13 -6.45
CA THR A 166 11.56 5.31 -7.66
C THR A 166 10.66 4.08 -7.75
N ARG A 167 10.26 3.47 -6.63
CA ARG A 167 9.87 2.06 -6.57
C ARG A 167 9.08 1.64 -5.32
N TYR A 168 7.94 1.00 -5.59
CA TYR A 168 7.26 0.05 -4.70
C TYR A 168 7.47 -1.35 -5.25
N HIS A 169 7.50 -2.36 -4.38
CA HIS A 169 7.89 -3.70 -4.84
C HIS A 169 7.19 -4.88 -4.17
N SER A 170 6.41 -4.65 -3.12
CA SER A 170 5.54 -5.68 -2.56
C SER A 170 4.30 -5.06 -1.92
N PHE A 171 3.27 -5.87 -1.74
CA PHE A 171 2.00 -5.41 -1.17
C PHE A 171 1.18 -6.53 -0.52
N SER A 172 0.28 -6.15 0.38
CA SER A 172 -0.85 -6.97 0.83
C SER A 172 -2.15 -6.20 0.60
N PHE A 173 -3.22 -6.91 0.22
CA PHE A 173 -4.46 -6.29 -0.21
C PHE A 173 -5.67 -7.08 0.22
N GLU A 174 -6.61 -6.40 0.86
CA GLU A 174 -7.95 -6.89 1.17
C GLU A 174 -8.97 -5.89 0.61
N ALA A 175 -10.02 -6.41 -0.03
CA ALA A 175 -11.07 -5.58 -0.60
C ALA A 175 -12.44 -6.22 -0.44
N ARG A 176 -13.44 -5.38 -0.14
CA ARG A 176 -14.85 -5.72 -0.27
C ARG A 176 -15.34 -5.18 -1.60
N VAL A 177 -15.87 -6.09 -2.41
CA VAL A 177 -16.41 -5.79 -3.73
C VAL A 177 -17.88 -6.15 -3.78
N CYS A 178 -18.71 -5.30 -4.38
CA CYS A 178 -20.16 -5.46 -4.41
C CYS A 178 -20.70 -5.24 -5.81
N ALA A 179 -21.67 -6.08 -6.23
CA ALA A 179 -22.43 -5.79 -7.44
C ALA A 179 -23.37 -4.59 -7.25
N ASP A 180 -24.00 -4.49 -6.06
CA ASP A 180 -24.75 -3.34 -5.58
C ASP A 180 -24.31 -3.01 -4.15
N ALA A 181 -23.70 -1.83 -3.96
CA ALA A 181 -23.23 -1.41 -2.64
C ALA A 181 -24.35 -1.24 -1.58
N ASN A 182 -25.62 -1.16 -2.00
CA ASN A 182 -26.77 -1.08 -1.10
C ASN A 182 -27.33 -2.45 -0.70
N ASP A 183 -26.88 -3.53 -1.36
CA ASP A 183 -27.24 -4.90 -1.04
C ASP A 183 -26.01 -5.64 -0.50
N PRO A 184 -25.88 -5.81 0.83
CA PRO A 184 -24.79 -6.55 1.44
C PRO A 184 -24.67 -7.99 0.93
N ALA A 185 -25.77 -8.62 0.51
CA ALA A 185 -25.74 -9.97 -0.05
C ALA A 185 -25.03 -10.01 -1.41
N SER A 186 -24.94 -8.89 -2.11
CA SER A 186 -24.24 -8.76 -3.39
C SER A 186 -22.71 -8.62 -3.24
N CYS A 187 -22.19 -8.58 -2.00
CA CYS A 187 -20.79 -8.33 -1.73
C CYS A 187 -19.99 -9.62 -1.47
N GLY A 188 -18.70 -9.56 -1.79
CA GLY A 188 -17.69 -10.58 -1.46
C GLY A 188 -16.36 -9.95 -1.06
N ILE A 189 -15.44 -10.79 -0.58
CA ILE A 189 -14.11 -10.38 -0.11
C ILE A 189 -13.03 -10.97 -1.01
N ILE A 190 -12.06 -10.13 -1.34
CA ILE A 190 -10.83 -10.53 -2.04
C ILE A 190 -9.67 -10.32 -1.07
N ARG A 191 -8.81 -11.33 -0.90
CA ARG A 191 -7.53 -11.19 -0.19
C ARG A 191 -6.40 -11.77 -1.01
N ARG A 192 -5.34 -10.99 -1.17
CA ARG A 192 -4.16 -11.38 -1.95
C ARG A 192 -2.99 -10.46 -1.64
N GLY A 193 -1.85 -10.76 -2.24
CA GLY A 193 -0.67 -9.93 -2.14
C GLY A 193 0.36 -10.41 -3.14
N GLY A 194 1.60 -10.04 -2.89
CA GLY A 194 2.75 -10.55 -3.63
C GLY A 194 3.75 -9.45 -3.89
N TRP A 195 4.59 -9.68 -4.88
CA TRP A 195 5.53 -8.69 -5.36
C TRP A 195 4.88 -7.89 -6.49
N ALA A 196 5.22 -6.61 -6.56
CA ALA A 196 4.61 -5.64 -7.45
C ALA A 196 5.65 -4.66 -7.94
N ASP A 197 6.37 -5.02 -8.99
CA ASP A 197 7.39 -4.16 -9.61
C ASP A 197 7.53 -4.50 -11.09
N TYR A 198 6.41 -4.47 -11.81
CA TYR A 198 6.38 -4.93 -13.21
C TYR A 198 6.47 -3.79 -14.24
N GLY A 199 6.86 -2.59 -13.79
CA GLY A 199 6.79 -1.37 -14.59
C GLY A 199 8.11 -0.62 -14.68
N ARG A 200 8.36 0.03 -15.82
CA ARG A 200 9.47 0.99 -15.94
C ARG A 200 9.20 2.22 -15.06
N LEU A 201 10.22 3.02 -14.79
CA LEU A 201 10.04 4.37 -14.27
C LEU A 201 10.19 5.36 -15.43
N PHE A 202 9.35 6.38 -15.49
CA PHE A 202 9.61 7.53 -16.35
C PHE A 202 9.45 8.84 -15.59
N THR A 203 10.10 9.85 -16.12
CA THR A 203 9.95 11.24 -15.70
C THR A 203 9.52 12.13 -16.86
N THR A 204 9.06 13.33 -16.54
CA THR A 204 8.60 14.33 -17.51
C THR A 204 8.74 15.74 -16.91
N ASP A 205 8.95 16.74 -17.76
CA ASP A 205 9.01 18.15 -17.34
C ASP A 205 7.61 18.75 -17.07
N GLN A 206 6.54 18.00 -17.38
CA GLN A 206 5.17 18.39 -17.07
C GLN A 206 4.76 17.78 -15.73
N VAL A 207 4.18 18.55 -14.81
CA VAL A 207 3.61 18.03 -13.56
C VAL A 207 2.30 17.27 -13.84
N SER A 208 2.42 16.15 -14.53
CA SER A 208 1.33 15.30 -15.02
C SER A 208 1.88 13.93 -15.40
N CYS A 209 1.15 12.88 -15.04
CA CYS A 209 1.47 11.50 -15.39
C CYS A 209 0.53 10.93 -16.46
N LEU A 210 -0.15 11.80 -17.21
CA LEU A 210 -1.07 11.40 -18.27
C LEU A 210 -0.34 10.71 -19.43
N HIS A 211 -1.06 9.83 -20.15
CA HIS A 211 -0.48 9.04 -21.23
C HIS A 211 0.08 9.85 -22.41
N ASN A 212 -0.30 11.13 -22.55
CA ASN A 212 0.09 12.01 -23.65
C ASN A 212 1.30 12.90 -23.35
N VAL A 213 1.90 12.82 -22.16
CA VAL A 213 3.08 13.64 -21.82
C VAL A 213 4.37 13.06 -22.42
N PRO A 214 5.33 13.89 -22.84
CA PRO A 214 6.67 13.43 -23.20
C PRO A 214 7.29 12.69 -22.00
N ALA A 215 7.78 11.47 -22.23
CA ALA A 215 8.33 10.62 -21.17
C ALA A 215 9.81 10.35 -21.41
N ASN A 216 10.63 10.54 -20.38
CA ASN A 216 12.00 10.08 -20.32
C ASN A 216 12.06 8.83 -19.42
N PHE A 217 12.30 7.67 -20.01
CA PHE A 217 12.34 6.40 -19.27
C PHE A 217 13.68 6.23 -18.55
N ILE A 218 13.60 5.87 -17.28
CA ILE A 218 14.75 5.71 -16.39
C ILE A 218 14.88 4.21 -16.11
N SER A 219 16.06 3.65 -16.42
CA SER A 219 16.39 2.27 -16.08
C SER A 219 16.92 2.18 -14.67
N LEU A 220 16.29 1.37 -13.83
CA LEU A 220 16.76 1.10 -12.47
C LEU A 220 17.54 -0.23 -12.44
N PRO A 221 18.60 -0.36 -11.61
CA PRO A 221 19.37 -1.61 -11.48
C PRO A 221 18.52 -2.85 -11.14
N ALA A 222 17.38 -2.64 -10.48
CA ALA A 222 16.45 -3.71 -10.08
C ALA A 222 15.39 -4.05 -11.15
N ASP A 223 15.26 -3.29 -12.24
CA ASP A 223 14.23 -3.54 -13.26
C ASP A 223 14.38 -4.92 -13.95
N THR A 224 15.56 -5.56 -13.84
CA THR A 224 15.81 -6.89 -14.38
C THR A 224 15.40 -8.02 -13.43
N LEU A 225 15.18 -7.72 -12.14
CA LEU A 225 14.80 -8.71 -11.12
C LEU A 225 13.31 -9.07 -11.20
N PHE A 226 12.49 -8.19 -11.78
CA PHE A 226 11.04 -8.30 -11.82
C PHE A 226 10.66 -8.28 -13.29
N ARG A 227 9.99 -9.32 -13.79
CA ARG A 227 9.74 -9.55 -15.24
C ARG A 227 9.02 -8.33 -15.85
N PRO A 228 9.72 -7.34 -16.42
CA PRO A 228 9.06 -6.11 -16.79
C PRO A 228 8.15 -6.41 -17.98
N ILE A 229 6.99 -5.79 -18.02
CA ILE A 229 6.15 -5.92 -19.21
C ILE A 229 6.90 -5.21 -20.35
N GLU A 230 7.31 -5.96 -21.38
CA GLU A 230 8.06 -5.45 -22.53
C GLU A 230 7.17 -4.65 -23.50
N ARG A 231 6.31 -3.77 -22.96
CA ARG A 231 5.37 -2.95 -23.72
C ARG A 231 5.47 -1.50 -23.27
N PRO A 232 6.41 -0.71 -23.80
CA PRO A 232 6.52 0.71 -23.47
C PRO A 232 5.24 1.53 -23.75
N GLU A 233 4.32 0.99 -24.55
CA GLU A 233 2.99 1.52 -24.81
C GLU A 233 1.96 1.26 -23.68
N ALA A 234 2.19 0.28 -22.81
CA ALA A 234 1.34 -0.05 -21.67
C ALA A 234 1.63 0.87 -20.48
N ARG A 235 1.46 2.19 -20.67
CA ARG A 235 1.76 3.21 -19.65
C ARG A 235 0.95 3.06 -18.35
N ASP A 236 -0.17 2.34 -18.39
CA ASP A 236 -0.97 1.94 -17.23
C ASP A 236 -0.27 0.91 -16.33
N GLU A 237 0.91 0.45 -16.73
CA GLU A 237 1.77 -0.48 -16.00
C GLU A 237 3.15 0.15 -15.69
N ILE A 238 3.26 1.48 -15.69
CA ILE A 238 4.53 2.21 -15.57
C ILE A 238 4.46 3.25 -14.44
N ARG A 239 5.55 3.41 -13.71
CA ARG A 239 5.71 4.40 -12.63
C ARG A 239 6.03 5.78 -13.23
N CYS A 240 5.46 6.83 -12.65
CA CYS A 240 5.67 8.20 -13.08
C CYS A 240 6.12 9.09 -11.92
N HIS A 241 7.26 9.73 -12.09
CA HIS A 241 7.74 10.78 -11.21
C HIS A 241 8.12 12.01 -12.04
N PRO A 242 7.22 13.00 -12.22
CA PRO A 242 7.54 14.27 -12.85
C PRO A 242 8.75 14.95 -12.21
N ILE A 243 9.52 15.73 -12.98
CA ILE A 243 10.54 16.62 -12.41
C ILE A 243 9.84 17.84 -11.83
N LEU A 244 9.96 18.02 -10.52
CA LEU A 244 9.36 19.12 -9.78
C LEU A 244 10.43 20.21 -9.57
N ASN A 245 10.57 21.13 -10.53
CA ASN A 245 11.52 22.25 -10.42
C ASN A 245 10.92 23.58 -10.95
N PRO A 246 10.71 24.60 -10.10
CA PRO A 246 10.85 24.56 -8.64
C PRO A 246 9.85 23.58 -7.99
N ALA A 247 10.07 23.22 -6.73
CA ALA A 247 9.10 22.42 -5.99
C ALA A 247 7.73 23.15 -5.96
N PRO A 248 6.62 22.45 -6.22
CA PRO A 248 5.29 23.03 -6.14
C PRO A 248 4.94 23.44 -4.70
N PRO A 249 3.93 24.31 -4.51
CA PRO A 249 3.46 24.66 -3.17
C PRO A 249 3.00 23.44 -2.36
N TYR A 250 3.27 23.47 -1.07
CA TYR A 250 2.73 22.53 -0.09
C TYR A 250 1.56 23.18 0.67
N PRO A 251 0.43 22.46 0.89
CA PRO A 251 0.09 21.16 0.32
C PRO A 251 -0.26 21.27 -1.17
N SER A 252 0.08 20.23 -1.94
CA SER A 252 -0.33 20.17 -3.34
C SER A 252 -1.80 19.81 -3.46
N ALA A 253 -2.52 20.49 -4.34
CA ALA A 253 -3.93 20.18 -4.64
C ALA A 253 -4.11 18.93 -5.52
N LYS A 254 -3.02 18.38 -6.07
CA LYS A 254 -3.02 17.20 -6.93
C LYS A 254 -1.84 16.27 -6.59
N PRO A 255 -1.91 14.98 -6.94
CA PRO A 255 -0.76 14.10 -6.86
C PRO A 255 0.43 14.69 -7.64
N LEU A 256 1.60 14.61 -7.02
CA LEU A 256 2.87 15.06 -7.60
C LEU A 256 3.71 13.88 -8.10
N ALA A 257 3.44 12.67 -7.62
CA ALA A 257 4.02 11.42 -8.11
C ALA A 257 2.96 10.32 -8.10
N GLU A 258 3.05 9.40 -9.06
CA GLU A 258 2.09 8.33 -9.25
C GLU A 258 2.80 7.01 -9.59
N TRP A 259 2.51 5.95 -8.83
CA TRP A 259 3.06 4.62 -9.06
C TRP A 259 1.96 3.66 -9.41
N TRP A 260 1.94 3.26 -10.67
CA TRP A 260 1.06 2.23 -11.18
C TRP A 260 1.73 0.88 -10.94
N ALA A 261 1.03 0.04 -10.21
CA ALA A 261 1.50 -1.27 -9.83
C ALA A 261 0.55 -2.32 -10.39
N HIS A 262 1.13 -3.30 -11.06
CA HIS A 262 0.48 -4.55 -11.45
C HIS A 262 1.10 -5.64 -10.59
N GLY A 263 0.39 -6.12 -9.59
CA GLY A 263 0.83 -7.21 -8.71
C GLY A 263 0.33 -8.58 -9.15
N ALA A 264 0.78 -9.60 -8.44
CA ALA A 264 0.29 -10.98 -8.58
C ALA A 264 -1.25 -11.06 -8.66
N VAL A 265 -1.73 -12.03 -9.46
CA VAL A 265 -3.17 -12.28 -9.70
C VAL A 265 -3.88 -11.07 -10.36
N ASP A 266 -3.16 -10.33 -11.19
CA ASP A 266 -3.68 -9.15 -11.91
C ASP A 266 -4.28 -8.10 -10.96
N THR A 267 -3.57 -7.83 -9.87
CA THR A 267 -3.96 -6.75 -8.95
C THR A 267 -3.42 -5.44 -9.50
N ARG A 268 -4.29 -4.48 -9.79
CA ARG A 268 -3.88 -3.18 -10.33
C ARG A 268 -4.27 -2.06 -9.40
N TRP A 269 -3.31 -1.22 -9.06
CA TRP A 269 -3.54 -0.02 -8.28
C TRP A 269 -2.58 1.07 -8.68
N GLN A 270 -2.98 2.29 -8.41
CA GLN A 270 -2.19 3.49 -8.57
C GLN A 270 -2.03 4.10 -7.18
N LEU A 271 -0.80 4.16 -6.70
CA LEU A 271 -0.47 4.92 -5.51
C LEU A 271 -0.17 6.36 -5.91
N ARG A 272 -0.75 7.32 -5.20
CA ARG A 272 -0.65 8.76 -5.49
C ARG A 272 -0.04 9.45 -4.28
N SER A 273 1.11 10.10 -4.44
CA SER A 273 1.73 10.93 -3.40
C SER A 273 1.57 12.40 -3.74
N PHE A 274 1.19 13.20 -2.74
CA PHE A 274 1.00 14.65 -2.85
C PHE A 274 2.22 15.43 -2.36
N ASP A 275 3.19 14.75 -1.76
CA ASP A 275 4.37 15.30 -1.11
C ASP A 275 5.60 14.37 -1.24
N PRO A 276 5.97 13.95 -2.48
CA PRO A 276 7.08 13.05 -2.69
C PRO A 276 8.38 13.62 -2.13
N LEU A 277 9.28 12.76 -1.66
CA LEU A 277 10.49 13.17 -0.91
C LEU A 277 11.47 14.04 -1.70
N GLY A 278 11.46 13.93 -3.03
CA GLY A 278 12.47 14.54 -3.88
C GLY A 278 12.31 14.20 -5.35
N ASN A 279 13.19 14.72 -6.19
CA ASN A 279 13.29 14.34 -7.60
C ASN A 279 14.28 13.19 -7.81
N ILE A 280 14.00 12.35 -8.80
CA ILE A 280 15.01 11.43 -9.35
C ILE A 280 15.95 12.17 -10.30
N ASN A 281 17.25 11.82 -10.30
CA ASN A 281 18.15 12.22 -11.37
C ASN A 281 18.01 11.22 -12.54
N PRO A 282 17.54 11.65 -13.73
CA PRO A 282 17.36 10.76 -14.87
C PRO A 282 18.67 10.20 -15.43
N ASP A 283 19.79 10.92 -15.27
CA ASP A 283 21.11 10.49 -15.76
C ASP A 283 21.80 9.52 -14.80
N ASN A 284 21.44 9.59 -13.51
CA ASN A 284 21.97 8.71 -12.48
C ASN A 284 20.91 8.44 -11.42
N PRO A 285 20.05 7.41 -11.58
CA PRO A 285 18.97 7.13 -10.63
C PRO A 285 19.47 6.77 -9.22
N ASN A 286 20.76 6.45 -9.06
CA ASN A 286 21.42 6.27 -7.77
C ASN A 286 21.82 7.60 -7.10
N GLN A 287 21.46 8.74 -7.70
CA GLN A 287 21.57 10.07 -7.11
C GLN A 287 20.20 10.71 -7.21
N TRP A 288 19.61 11.09 -6.09
CA TRP A 288 18.30 11.73 -6.07
C TRP A 288 18.41 12.99 -5.21
N HIS A 289 17.46 13.90 -5.39
CA HIS A 289 17.50 15.22 -4.78
C HIS A 289 16.30 15.39 -3.87
N THR A 290 16.51 15.31 -2.55
CA THR A 290 15.44 15.60 -1.59
C THR A 290 14.98 17.05 -1.74
N PHE A 291 13.68 17.29 -1.61
CA PHE A 291 13.17 18.66 -1.48
C PHE A 291 13.49 19.23 -0.11
N CYS A 292 13.40 18.40 0.93
CA CYS A 292 13.78 18.78 2.29
C CYS A 292 15.26 18.51 2.54
N GLN A 293 15.96 19.45 3.17
CA GLN A 293 17.31 19.23 3.69
C GLN A 293 17.26 18.67 5.11
N PRO A 294 18.27 17.90 5.55
CA PRO A 294 18.40 17.54 6.96
C PRO A 294 18.38 18.79 7.85
N GLY A 295 17.46 18.85 8.80
CA GLY A 295 17.27 19.99 9.71
C GLY A 295 16.37 21.11 9.18
N ASP A 296 15.82 21.00 7.97
CA ASP A 296 14.76 21.90 7.50
C ASP A 296 13.42 21.55 8.14
N SER A 297 13.16 22.15 9.30
CA SER A 297 11.96 21.87 10.09
C SER A 297 10.68 22.51 9.56
N ASN A 298 10.75 23.24 8.44
CA ASN A 298 9.58 23.82 7.77
C ASN A 298 9.22 23.09 6.48
N CYS A 299 10.00 22.07 6.09
CA CYS A 299 9.75 21.31 4.87
C CYS A 299 8.95 20.05 5.16
N HIS A 300 7.83 19.89 4.45
CA HIS A 300 6.87 18.80 4.65
C HIS A 300 6.80 17.82 3.47
N PHE A 301 7.78 17.84 2.57
CA PHE A 301 7.91 16.82 1.50
C PHE A 301 8.52 15.54 2.08
N ASN A 302 7.72 14.79 2.84
CA ASN A 302 8.15 13.62 3.61
C ASN A 302 7.29 12.37 3.36
N GLN A 303 6.52 12.37 2.26
CA GLN A 303 5.66 11.24 1.85
C GLN A 303 4.59 10.89 2.90
N SER A 304 4.11 11.88 3.63
CA SER A 304 3.03 11.73 4.62
C SER A 304 1.64 11.91 4.03
N LYS A 305 1.51 12.39 2.79
CA LYS A 305 0.22 12.57 2.10
C LYS A 305 0.09 11.66 0.91
N MET A 306 -0.62 10.55 1.10
CA MET A 306 -0.83 9.57 0.05
C MET A 306 -2.26 9.03 -0.03
N THR A 307 -2.64 8.56 -1.22
CA THR A 307 -3.85 7.77 -1.45
C THR A 307 -3.58 6.68 -2.48
N ALA A 308 -4.54 5.78 -2.66
CA ALA A 308 -4.51 4.73 -3.67
C ALA A 308 -5.82 4.69 -4.45
N TRP A 309 -5.71 4.50 -5.76
CA TRP A 309 -6.81 4.18 -6.64
C TRP A 309 -6.68 2.73 -7.10
N ILE A 310 -7.74 1.92 -6.99
CA ILE A 310 -7.73 0.55 -7.53
C ILE A 310 -8.08 0.68 -9.01
N GLY A 311 -7.03 0.67 -9.82
CA GLY A 311 -7.01 1.24 -11.17
C GLY A 311 -7.96 0.52 -12.12
N TYR A 312 -8.85 1.30 -12.74
CA TYR A 312 -9.87 0.91 -13.74
C TYR A 312 -10.84 -0.20 -13.30
N THR A 313 -10.34 -1.41 -13.03
CA THR A 313 -11.10 -2.56 -12.58
C THR A 313 -10.22 -3.54 -11.80
N LEU A 314 -10.71 -4.03 -10.66
CA LEU A 314 -10.21 -5.21 -9.96
C LEU A 314 -10.82 -6.46 -10.64
N PRO A 315 -10.04 -7.23 -11.42
CA PRO A 315 -10.56 -8.37 -12.15
C PRO A 315 -10.71 -9.59 -11.25
N VAL A 316 -11.77 -10.36 -11.50
CA VAL A 316 -12.05 -11.64 -10.87
C VAL A 316 -12.33 -12.63 -12.00
N PRO A 317 -11.33 -13.41 -12.41
CA PRO A 317 -11.49 -14.34 -13.53
C PRO A 317 -12.33 -15.54 -13.13
N GLU A 318 -12.98 -16.22 -14.07
CA GLU A 318 -13.63 -17.52 -13.80
C GLU A 318 -12.62 -18.58 -13.36
N PHE A 319 -11.36 -18.47 -13.85
CA PHE A 319 -10.28 -19.40 -13.52
C PHE A 319 -9.03 -18.67 -13.04
N HIS A 320 -8.37 -19.22 -12.02
CA HIS A 320 -7.01 -18.86 -11.65
C HIS A 320 -6.08 -20.05 -11.87
N ASN A 321 -5.15 -19.93 -12.82
CA ASN A 321 -4.18 -20.97 -13.18
C ASN A 321 -4.82 -22.37 -13.38
N GLY A 322 -5.95 -22.42 -14.09
CA GLY A 322 -6.69 -23.65 -14.40
C GLY A 322 -7.66 -24.12 -13.31
N ALA A 323 -7.69 -23.47 -12.15
CA ALA A 323 -8.67 -23.71 -11.10
C ALA A 323 -9.90 -22.82 -11.29
N ARG A 324 -11.10 -23.39 -11.30
CA ARG A 324 -12.34 -22.59 -11.32
C ARG A 324 -12.53 -21.90 -9.96
N LEU A 325 -12.90 -20.62 -9.95
CA LEU A 325 -13.14 -19.87 -8.71
C LEU A 325 -14.53 -20.13 -8.10
N ASP A 326 -15.54 -20.28 -8.95
CA ASP A 326 -16.92 -20.66 -8.59
C ASP A 326 -17.06 -22.18 -8.71
N THR A 327 -16.94 -22.89 -7.61
CA THR A 327 -16.82 -24.36 -7.66
C THR A 327 -18.18 -25.06 -7.78
N ASN A 328 -19.26 -24.39 -7.35
CA ASN A 328 -20.61 -24.95 -7.29
C ASN A 328 -21.51 -24.44 -8.43
N HIS A 329 -21.01 -23.51 -9.26
CA HIS A 329 -21.71 -22.86 -10.37
C HIS A 329 -22.92 -22.00 -9.95
N ASP A 330 -22.88 -21.40 -8.76
CA ASP A 330 -23.94 -20.50 -8.30
C ASP A 330 -23.73 -19.03 -8.71
N GLY A 331 -22.63 -18.75 -9.41
CA GLY A 331 -22.25 -17.42 -9.88
C GLY A 331 -21.40 -16.63 -8.87
N ARG A 332 -20.92 -17.28 -7.80
CA ARG A 332 -20.07 -16.68 -6.76
C ARG A 332 -18.82 -17.51 -6.54
N THR A 333 -17.77 -16.85 -6.07
CA THR A 333 -16.48 -17.52 -5.85
C THR A 333 -16.41 -18.18 -4.47
N GLU A 334 -15.85 -19.39 -4.41
CA GLU A 334 -15.39 -20.06 -3.18
C GLU A 334 -13.95 -20.52 -3.37
N TYR A 335 -13.05 -19.57 -3.62
CA TYR A 335 -11.66 -19.88 -3.91
C TYR A 335 -10.74 -19.55 -2.74
N SER A 336 -9.94 -20.53 -2.34
CA SER A 336 -8.82 -20.34 -1.43
C SER A 336 -7.69 -21.27 -1.84
N ALA A 337 -6.54 -20.68 -2.16
CA ALA A 337 -5.32 -21.40 -2.50
C ALA A 337 -4.10 -20.53 -2.21
N PHE A 338 -2.92 -21.08 -2.44
CA PHE A 338 -1.67 -20.30 -2.44
C PHE A 338 -1.23 -19.99 -3.85
N SER A 339 -0.61 -18.83 -4.01
CA SER A 339 0.13 -18.42 -5.19
C SER A 339 1.59 -18.13 -4.81
N THR A 340 2.51 -18.25 -5.76
CA THR A 340 3.85 -17.68 -5.61
C THR A 340 3.78 -16.16 -5.49
N ARG A 341 4.87 -15.50 -5.10
CA ARG A 341 4.93 -14.03 -5.06
C ARG A 341 4.64 -13.35 -6.41
N TRP A 342 4.65 -14.14 -7.48
CA TRP A 342 4.39 -13.75 -8.87
C TRP A 342 2.97 -14.08 -9.36
N GLY A 343 2.12 -14.66 -8.51
CA GLY A 343 0.72 -14.97 -8.86
C GLY A 343 0.50 -16.31 -9.56
N ARG A 344 1.50 -17.19 -9.63
CA ARG A 344 1.30 -18.56 -10.12
C ARG A 344 0.78 -19.43 -8.99
N ARG A 345 -0.26 -20.24 -9.22
CA ARG A 345 -0.80 -21.16 -8.21
C ARG A 345 0.29 -22.10 -7.70
N ASN A 346 0.32 -22.33 -6.39
CA ASN A 346 1.27 -23.20 -5.71
C ASN A 346 0.54 -24.14 -4.74
N ASP A 347 0.27 -25.36 -5.21
CA ASP A 347 -0.47 -26.37 -4.43
C ASP A 347 0.39 -27.10 -3.38
N ALA A 348 1.71 -26.85 -3.33
CA ALA A 348 2.61 -27.45 -2.35
C ALA A 348 2.54 -26.76 -0.97
N CYS A 349 1.90 -25.59 -0.89
CA CYS A 349 1.86 -24.77 0.30
C CYS A 349 0.73 -25.17 1.26
N THR A 350 1.03 -25.14 2.56
CA THR A 350 0.05 -25.30 3.64
C THR A 350 -0.01 -24.09 4.58
N GLN A 351 0.93 -23.15 4.46
CA GLN A 351 1.04 -21.96 5.29
C GLN A 351 1.55 -20.78 4.48
N ALA A 352 1.26 -19.57 4.94
CA ALA A 352 1.71 -18.37 4.28
C ALA A 352 3.24 -18.23 4.30
N GLY A 353 3.81 -17.71 3.23
CA GLY A 353 5.25 -17.57 3.07
C GLY A 353 5.60 -16.82 1.78
N LEU A 354 6.88 -16.80 1.45
CA LEU A 354 7.40 -16.04 0.31
C LEU A 354 6.74 -16.42 -1.03
N ASP A 355 6.72 -17.71 -1.36
CA ASP A 355 6.03 -18.25 -2.55
C ASP A 355 4.75 -19.02 -2.20
N CYS A 356 4.21 -18.72 -1.02
CA CYS A 356 2.95 -19.25 -0.51
C CYS A 356 2.08 -18.07 -0.07
N VAL A 357 1.71 -17.19 -1.01
CA VAL A 357 0.83 -16.06 -0.78
C VAL A 357 -0.62 -16.53 -0.86
N PRO A 358 -1.43 -16.45 0.21
CA PRO A 358 -2.84 -16.82 0.11
C PRO A 358 -3.54 -15.95 -0.94
N THR A 359 -4.37 -16.58 -1.76
CA THR A 359 -5.23 -15.94 -2.76
C THR A 359 -6.64 -16.42 -2.49
N ILE A 360 -7.47 -15.50 -2.03
CA ILE A 360 -8.80 -15.78 -1.48
C ILE A 360 -9.83 -14.94 -2.22
N PHE A 361 -10.86 -15.59 -2.76
CA PHE A 361 -12.07 -14.96 -3.29
C PHE A 361 -13.27 -15.60 -2.58
N GLU A 362 -13.86 -14.88 -1.64
CA GLU A 362 -14.95 -15.32 -0.79
C GLU A 362 -16.25 -14.62 -1.20
N ASN A 363 -17.22 -15.38 -1.72
CA ASN A 363 -18.56 -14.89 -2.06
C ASN A 363 -18.57 -13.74 -3.09
N VAL A 364 -17.53 -13.61 -3.91
CA VAL A 364 -17.42 -12.55 -4.91
C VAL A 364 -18.31 -12.89 -6.11
N PRO A 365 -19.20 -12.00 -6.56
CA PRO A 365 -20.05 -12.29 -7.71
C PRO A 365 -19.23 -12.29 -9.01
N LEU A 366 -19.36 -13.35 -9.82
CA LEU A 366 -18.75 -13.47 -11.16
C LEU A 366 -19.66 -12.95 -12.29
N ASN A 367 -20.89 -12.59 -11.96
CA ASN A 367 -22.02 -12.40 -12.88
C ASN A 367 -22.06 -11.04 -13.60
N LEU A 368 -20.95 -10.56 -14.18
CA LEU A 368 -20.92 -9.19 -14.74
C LEU A 368 -20.78 -9.14 -16.27
N TYR A 369 -20.15 -10.14 -16.89
CA TYR A 369 -19.98 -10.20 -18.34
C TYR A 369 -20.23 -11.62 -18.87
N PRO A 370 -21.49 -11.99 -19.14
CA PRO A 370 -21.78 -13.22 -19.84
C PRO A 370 -21.30 -13.10 -21.30
N ASP A 371 -20.68 -14.15 -21.83
CA ASP A 371 -20.47 -14.23 -23.26
C ASP A 371 -21.78 -14.44 -24.03
N SER A 372 -21.72 -14.50 -25.35
CA SER A 372 -22.89 -14.73 -26.21
C SER A 372 -23.63 -16.05 -25.95
N SER A 373 -23.07 -16.95 -25.12
CA SER A 373 -23.69 -18.21 -24.68
C SER A 373 -24.29 -18.13 -23.27
N GLY A 374 -24.22 -16.97 -22.61
CA GLY A 374 -24.72 -16.79 -21.24
C GLY A 374 -23.75 -17.28 -20.16
N VAL A 375 -22.49 -17.59 -20.52
CA VAL A 375 -21.47 -18.07 -19.57
C VAL A 375 -20.68 -16.88 -19.04
N PHE A 376 -20.67 -16.69 -17.72
CA PHE A 376 -19.93 -15.63 -17.04
C PHE A 376 -18.45 -16.00 -16.92
N LYS A 377 -17.56 -15.20 -17.50
CA LYS A 377 -16.11 -15.50 -17.59
C LYS A 377 -15.23 -14.62 -16.72
N GLU A 378 -15.72 -13.45 -16.32
CA GLU A 378 -14.97 -12.46 -15.58
C GLU A 378 -15.93 -11.49 -14.89
N ALA A 379 -15.60 -11.08 -13.67
CA ALA A 379 -16.16 -9.91 -13.02
C ALA A 379 -15.10 -8.82 -12.87
N ARG A 380 -15.54 -7.57 -12.90
CA ARG A 380 -14.67 -6.39 -12.81
C ARG A 380 -15.29 -5.37 -11.87
N PHE A 381 -14.53 -4.98 -10.86
CA PHE A 381 -15.00 -4.04 -9.84
C PHE A 381 -14.21 -2.73 -9.89
N SER A 382 -14.89 -1.60 -10.00
CA SER A 382 -14.24 -0.29 -10.10
C SER A 382 -14.18 0.42 -8.76
N HIS A 383 -13.08 1.12 -8.48
CA HIS A 383 -13.02 2.06 -7.36
C HIS A 383 -13.29 3.47 -7.89
N THR A 384 -14.24 4.20 -7.28
CA THR A 384 -14.49 5.62 -7.56
C THR A 384 -13.73 6.47 -6.55
N ILE A 385 -12.57 7.00 -6.95
CA ILE A 385 -11.77 7.91 -6.13
C ILE A 385 -12.46 9.29 -6.01
N CYS A 386 -12.37 9.91 -4.83
CA CYS A 386 -12.80 11.28 -4.64
C CYS A 386 -11.68 12.28 -5.01
N GLU A 387 -11.66 12.73 -6.27
CA GLU A 387 -10.63 13.67 -6.78
C GLU A 387 -10.63 15.04 -6.08
N SER A 388 -11.72 15.43 -5.41
CA SER A 388 -11.82 16.70 -4.67
C SER A 388 -11.56 16.56 -3.17
N CYS A 389 -11.44 15.33 -2.66
CA CYS A 389 -11.21 15.09 -1.24
C CYS A 389 -9.77 15.42 -0.88
N GLN A 390 -9.59 16.02 0.29
CA GLN A 390 -8.26 16.33 0.79
C GLN A 390 -7.64 15.06 1.38
N PRO A 391 -6.44 14.65 0.95
CA PRO A 391 -5.73 13.54 1.58
C PRO A 391 -5.37 13.92 3.02
N VAL A 392 -5.39 12.93 3.91
CA VAL A 392 -4.94 13.11 5.29
C VAL A 392 -3.43 13.31 5.32
N ASP A 393 -3.00 14.27 6.13
CA ASP A 393 -1.60 14.51 6.48
C ASP A 393 -1.22 13.66 7.69
N TYR A 394 -0.30 12.71 7.53
CA TYR A 394 0.21 11.89 8.62
C TYR A 394 1.51 12.42 9.21
N ASP A 395 2.04 13.55 8.70
CA ASP A 395 3.06 14.31 9.41
C ASP A 395 2.39 15.14 10.48
N LEU A 396 2.47 14.63 11.71
CA LEU A 396 1.90 15.28 12.89
C LEU A 396 2.92 16.17 13.62
N SER A 397 4.08 16.46 13.01
CA SER A 397 5.09 17.31 13.63
C SER A 397 4.52 18.71 13.90
N PRO A 398 4.76 19.29 15.09
CA PRO A 398 4.30 20.63 15.40
C PRO A 398 5.06 21.68 14.56
N PRO A 399 4.52 22.89 14.39
CA PRO A 399 5.16 23.95 13.61
C PRO A 399 6.62 24.20 14.02
N GLY A 400 7.52 24.23 13.05
CA GLY A 400 8.96 24.43 13.27
C GLY A 400 9.70 23.21 13.77
N GLN A 401 9.07 22.03 13.80
CA GLN A 401 9.70 20.74 14.06
C GLN A 401 9.46 19.77 12.89
N ALA A 402 10.36 18.80 12.74
CA ALA A 402 10.21 17.69 11.81
C ALA A 402 10.56 16.39 12.56
N TRP A 403 9.55 15.63 12.93
CA TRP A 403 9.71 14.32 13.58
C TRP A 403 9.86 13.21 12.54
N ASN A 404 9.08 13.27 11.45
CA ASN A 404 9.18 12.35 10.33
C ASN A 404 10.50 12.57 9.55
N THR A 405 11.56 11.88 9.99
CA THR A 405 12.95 12.13 9.60
C THR A 405 13.65 10.90 9.05
N TRP A 406 12.96 9.75 9.00
CA TRP A 406 13.54 8.48 8.53
C TRP A 406 14.20 8.59 7.15
N VAL A 407 13.68 9.45 6.27
CA VAL A 407 14.22 9.68 4.93
C VAL A 407 15.71 10.06 4.98
N PHE A 408 16.11 10.84 5.98
CA PHE A 408 17.47 11.33 6.11
C PHE A 408 18.46 10.25 6.57
N LYS A 409 17.98 9.10 7.09
CA LYS A 409 18.83 7.94 7.39
C LYS A 409 19.53 7.40 6.14
N TYR A 410 18.96 7.65 4.96
CA TYR A 410 19.41 7.08 3.70
C TYR A 410 20.06 8.07 2.73
N VAL A 411 19.98 9.39 2.99
CA VAL A 411 20.52 10.42 2.07
C VAL A 411 22.06 10.41 2.01
N ASN A 412 22.74 9.85 3.03
CA ASN A 412 24.21 9.84 3.13
C ASN A 412 24.84 8.43 2.97
N GLN A 413 24.06 7.44 2.54
CA GLN A 413 24.54 6.06 2.26
C GLN A 413 24.65 5.85 0.76
#